data_AF-A0A447MZU1-F1
#
_entry.id   AF-A0A447MZU1-F1
#
_cell.length_a   1.000
_cell.length_b   1.000
_cell.length_c   1.000
_cell.angle_alpha   90.00
_cell.angle_beta   90.00
_cell.angle_gamma   90.00
#
_symmetry.space_group_name_H-M   'P 1'
#
loop_
_entity.id
_entity.type
_entity.pdbx_description
1 polymer ?
#
loop_
_entity_poly.entity_id
_entity_poly.type
_entity_poly.pdbx_seq_one_letter_code
_entity_poly.pdbx_strand_id
1 'polypeptide(L)'
;MGGVIGKGAQKAYLNPQLETHARFIDGHLANHPWFAGEQLSMADIQMSFPLFALLARGGIAHLDHINAWKARVEMRPAWQRAIQQGGPFTIPGG
;
A
#
# COMPACT_ATOMS: atom_id res chain seq x y z
N MET A 1 28.12 -6.12 17.37
CA MET A 1 26.97 -6.51 18.21
C MET A 1 26.07 -5.30 18.37
N GLY A 2 24.95 -5.19 17.65
CA GLY A 2 24.09 -3.99 17.69
C GLY A 2 22.89 -3.99 16.72
N GLY A 3 22.89 -4.84 15.70
CA GLY A 3 21.85 -4.84 14.65
C GLY A 3 20.57 -5.63 14.94
N VAL A 4 20.51 -6.40 16.03
CA VAL A 4 19.39 -7.33 16.30
C VAL A 4 18.28 -6.74 17.18
N ILE A 5 18.59 -5.73 18.01
CA ILE A 5 17.60 -5.12 18.93
C ILE A 5 16.72 -4.09 18.20
N GLY A 6 17.26 -3.40 17.19
CA GLY A 6 16.51 -2.41 16.39
C GLY A 6 15.40 -3.01 15.53
N LYS A 7 15.62 -4.17 14.90
CA LYS A 7 14.64 -4.79 13.98
C LYS A 7 13.39 -5.31 14.72
N GLY A 8 13.55 -5.84 15.93
CA GLY A 8 12.46 -6.39 16.75
C GLY A 8 11.57 -5.30 17.36
N ALA A 9 12.18 -4.28 17.98
CA ALA A 9 11.45 -3.14 18.54
C ALA A 9 10.77 -2.30 17.45
N GLN A 10 11.41 -2.12 16.29
CA GLN A 10 10.82 -1.41 15.16
C GLN A 10 9.66 -2.20 14.55
N LYS A 11 9.73 -3.53 14.43
CA LYS A 11 8.54 -4.33 14.05
C LYS A 11 7.40 -4.21 15.06
N ALA A 12 7.69 -4.32 16.36
CA ALA A 12 6.68 -4.30 17.42
C ALA A 12 6.00 -2.92 17.61
N TYR A 13 6.71 -1.83 17.36
CA TYR A 13 6.16 -0.46 17.49
C TYR A 13 5.58 0.09 16.17
N LEU A 14 6.13 -0.33 15.02
CA LEU A 14 5.56 0.05 13.72
C LEU A 14 4.27 -0.71 13.42
N ASN A 15 4.16 -1.98 13.83
CA ASN A 15 2.99 -2.82 13.52
C ASN A 15 1.65 -2.21 14.01
N PRO A 16 1.49 -1.73 15.26
CA PRO A 16 0.22 -1.17 15.73
C PRO A 16 -0.18 0.12 15.02
N GLN A 17 0.81 0.99 14.75
CA GLN A 17 0.54 2.22 14.00
C GLN A 17 0.21 1.90 12.54
N LEU A 18 0.95 0.99 11.90
CA LEU A 18 0.64 0.52 10.55
C LEU A 18 -0.75 -0.06 10.45
N GLU A 19 -1.15 -0.87 11.41
CA GLU A 19 -2.48 -1.48 11.44
C GLU A 19 -3.58 -0.43 11.62
N THR A 20 -3.36 0.57 12.47
CA THR A 20 -4.28 1.71 12.64
C THR A 20 -4.45 2.49 11.34
N HIS A 21 -3.34 2.86 10.69
CA HIS A 21 -3.39 3.58 9.41
C HIS A 21 -4.00 2.72 8.30
N ALA A 22 -3.64 1.43 8.24
CA ALA A 22 -4.19 0.50 7.26
C ALA A 22 -5.71 0.37 7.41
N ARG A 23 -6.22 0.23 8.64
CA ARG A 23 -7.67 0.20 8.90
C ARG A 23 -8.36 1.51 8.54
N PHE A 24 -7.75 2.65 8.86
CA PHE A 24 -8.31 3.94 8.50
C PHE A 24 -8.42 4.11 6.99
N ILE A 25 -7.35 3.76 6.26
CA ILE A 25 -7.31 3.84 4.79
C ILE A 25 -8.29 2.85 4.17
N ASP A 26 -8.36 1.62 4.66
CA ASP A 26 -9.30 0.61 4.17
C ASP A 26 -10.75 1.06 4.37
N GLY A 27 -11.07 1.63 5.55
CA GLY A 27 -12.39 2.21 5.82
C GLY A 27 -12.72 3.42 4.95
N HIS A 28 -11.74 4.25 4.60
CA HIS A 28 -11.93 5.33 3.61
C HIS A 28 -12.26 4.76 2.23
N LEU A 29 -11.49 3.77 1.77
CA LEU A 29 -11.67 3.12 0.47
C LEU A 29 -12.92 2.23 0.40
N ALA A 30 -13.52 1.88 1.53
CA ALA A 30 -14.82 1.23 1.58
C ALA A 30 -15.94 2.14 1.05
N ASN A 31 -15.82 3.45 1.26
CA ASN A 31 -16.82 4.44 0.86
C ASN A 31 -16.43 5.21 -0.41
N HIS A 32 -15.16 5.14 -0.82
CA HIS A 32 -14.62 5.90 -1.93
C HIS A 32 -13.77 5.02 -2.86
N PRO A 33 -14.02 5.02 -4.19
CA PRO A 33 -13.22 4.21 -5.11
C PRO A 33 -11.78 4.72 -5.27
N TRP A 34 -11.51 5.98 -4.91
CA TRP A 34 -10.19 6.64 -4.96
C TRP A 34 -9.97 7.52 -3.72
N PHE A 35 -8.73 7.92 -3.47
CA PHE A 35 -8.40 8.74 -2.29
C PHE A 35 -9.06 10.12 -2.28
N ALA A 36 -9.32 10.70 -3.46
CA ALA A 36 -10.03 11.98 -3.60
C ALA A 36 -11.54 11.82 -3.88
N GLY A 37 -12.12 10.65 -3.58
CA GLY A 37 -13.54 10.36 -3.80
C GLY A 37 -13.78 9.55 -5.08
N GLU A 38 -14.60 10.06 -5.98
CA GLU A 38 -15.08 9.33 -7.16
C GLU A 38 -14.05 9.23 -8.30
N GLN A 39 -13.00 10.07 -8.28
CA GLN A 39 -12.04 10.17 -9.37
C GLN A 39 -10.62 9.96 -8.89
N LEU A 40 -9.81 9.33 -9.73
CA LEU A 40 -8.38 9.21 -9.52
C LEU A 40 -7.75 10.59 -9.44
N SER A 41 -6.86 10.75 -8.46
CA SER A 41 -6.10 11.97 -8.24
C SER A 41 -4.60 11.71 -8.03
N MET A 42 -3.84 12.79 -7.82
CA MET A 42 -2.46 12.69 -7.36
C MET A 42 -2.33 11.98 -6.01
N ALA A 43 -3.36 11.97 -5.17
CA ALA A 43 -3.35 11.24 -3.91
C ALA A 43 -3.19 9.73 -4.14
N ASP A 44 -3.84 9.16 -5.15
CA ASP A 44 -3.70 7.74 -5.48
C ASP A 44 -2.29 7.41 -5.99
N ILE A 45 -1.67 8.33 -6.73
CA ILE A 45 -0.29 8.18 -7.20
C ILE A 45 0.66 8.19 -6.01
N GLN A 46 0.51 9.16 -5.09
CA GLN A 46 1.34 9.25 -3.89
C GLN A 46 1.15 8.03 -2.96
N MET A 47 -0.08 7.53 -2.85
CA MET A 47 -0.43 6.39 -1.99
C MET A 47 -0.11 5.02 -2.61
N SER A 48 0.15 4.94 -3.91
CA SER A 48 0.53 3.69 -4.60
C SER A 48 1.71 2.99 -3.94
N PHE A 49 2.80 3.71 -3.71
CA PHE A 49 4.02 3.15 -3.12
C PHE A 49 3.83 2.61 -1.70
N PRO A 50 3.36 3.42 -0.70
CA PRO A 50 3.23 2.93 0.67
C PRO A 50 2.21 1.79 0.80
N LEU A 51 1.11 1.82 0.04
CA LEU A 51 0.12 0.74 0.10
C LEU A 51 0.61 -0.56 -0.57
N PHE A 52 1.38 -0.47 -1.65
CA PHE A 52 1.95 -1.67 -2.26
C PHE A 52 2.98 -2.30 -1.33
N ALA A 53 3.80 -1.49 -0.65
CA ALA A 53 4.72 -1.96 0.38
C ALA A 53 3.99 -2.57 1.59
N LEU A 54 2.87 -1.99 2.02
CA LEU A 54 2.01 -2.54 3.07
C LEU A 54 1.50 -3.94 2.71
N LEU A 55 0.95 -4.09 1.50
CA LEU A 55 0.41 -5.37 1.02
C LEU A 55 1.50 -6.42 0.83
N ALA A 56 2.65 -6.04 0.28
CA ALA A 56 3.79 -6.95 0.08
C ALA A 56 4.39 -7.41 1.42
N ARG A 57 4.45 -6.53 2.42
CA ARG A 57 4.91 -6.87 3.78
C ARG A 57 4.00 -7.89 4.45
N GLY A 58 2.69 -7.82 4.19
CA GLY A 58 1.68 -8.64 4.85
C GLY A 58 1.60 -8.39 6.36
N GLY A 59 0.91 -9.28 7.07
CA GLY A 59 0.77 -9.24 8.53
C GLY A 59 -0.38 -8.37 9.07
N ILE A 60 -1.21 -7.81 8.19
CA ILE A 60 -2.48 -7.15 8.54
C ILE A 60 -3.58 -7.82 7.71
N ALA A 61 -4.61 -8.32 8.39
CA ALA A 61 -5.75 -9.00 7.76
C ALA A 61 -6.86 -8.00 7.37
N HIS A 62 -7.78 -8.44 6.52
CA HIS A 62 -9.02 -7.72 6.16
C HIS A 62 -8.77 -6.35 5.52
N LEU A 63 -7.89 -6.29 4.52
CA LEU A 63 -7.63 -5.09 3.71
C LEU A 63 -8.33 -5.18 2.35
N ASP A 64 -9.61 -5.55 2.35
CA ASP A 64 -10.35 -5.90 1.14
C ASP A 64 -10.51 -4.70 0.19
N HIS A 65 -10.72 -3.50 0.74
CA HIS A 65 -10.92 -2.28 -0.04
C HIS A 65 -9.59 -1.74 -0.58
N ILE A 66 -8.51 -1.85 0.18
CA ILE A 66 -7.16 -1.58 -0.32
C ILE A 66 -6.79 -2.53 -1.47
N ASN A 67 -7.11 -3.82 -1.35
CA ASN A 67 -6.89 -4.79 -2.43
C ASN A 67 -7.72 -4.46 -3.67
N ALA A 68 -9.00 -4.10 -3.50
CA ALA A 68 -9.87 -3.69 -4.60
C ALA A 68 -9.35 -2.41 -5.29
N TRP A 69 -8.89 -1.42 -4.51
CA TRP A 69 -8.24 -0.23 -5.04
C TRP A 69 -6.96 -0.56 -5.80
N LYS A 70 -6.09 -1.44 -5.28
CA LYS A 70 -4.88 -1.89 -5.97
C LYS A 70 -5.21 -2.51 -7.33
N ALA A 71 -6.19 -3.43 -7.37
CA ALA A 71 -6.63 -4.02 -8.63
C ALA A 71 -7.12 -2.95 -9.62
N ARG A 72 -7.87 -1.96 -9.14
CA ARG A 72 -8.32 -0.82 -9.96
C ARG A 72 -7.15 0.00 -10.50
N VAL A 73 -6.12 0.27 -9.70
CA VAL A 73 -4.88 0.94 -10.14
C VAL A 73 -4.18 0.13 -11.23
N GLU A 74 -4.00 -1.17 -11.02
CA GLU A 74 -3.25 -2.07 -11.92
C GLU A 74 -3.93 -2.28 -13.28
N MET A 75 -5.27 -2.24 -13.32
CA MET A 75 -6.03 -2.32 -14.57
C MET A 75 -5.87 -1.08 -15.47
N ARG A 76 -5.31 0.03 -14.97
CA ARG A 76 -5.22 1.26 -15.76
C ARG A 76 -4.15 1.14 -16.86
N PRO A 77 -4.45 1.52 -18.12
CA PRO A 77 -3.47 1.52 -19.20
C PRO A 77 -2.23 2.40 -18.90
N ALA A 78 -2.41 3.49 -18.15
CA ALA A 78 -1.30 4.33 -17.71
C ALA A 78 -0.36 3.61 -16.74
N TRP A 79 -0.91 2.80 -15.82
CA TRP A 79 -0.12 1.97 -14.91
C TRP A 79 0.66 0.91 -15.67
N GLN A 80 -0.01 0.20 -16.59
CA GLN A 80 0.62 -0.82 -17.43
C GLN A 80 1.78 -0.25 -18.26
N ARG A 81 1.59 0.94 -18.86
CA ARG A 81 2.66 1.66 -19.57
C ARG A 81 3.82 2.05 -18.65
N ALA A 82 3.52 2.52 -17.44
CA ALA A 82 4.55 2.86 -16.45
C ALA A 82 5.40 1.64 -16.06
N ILE A 83 4.78 0.46 -15.89
CA ILE A 83 5.51 -0.80 -15.63
C ILE A 83 6.32 -1.25 -16.86
N GLN A 84 5.78 -1.09 -18.07
CA GLN A 84 6.51 -1.44 -19.29
C GLN A 84 7.74 -0.55 -19.52
N GLN A 85 7.65 0.75 -19.20
CA GLN A 85 8.76 1.70 -19.39
C GLN A 85 9.75 1.71 -18.21
N GLY A 86 9.27 1.52 -16.98
CA GLY A 86 10.07 1.54 -15.75
C GLY A 86 10.61 0.19 -15.30
N GLY A 87 10.19 -0.91 -15.95
CA GLY A 87 10.45 -2.28 -15.51
C GLY A 87 9.45 -2.76 -14.43
N PRO A 88 9.42 -4.07 -14.11
CA PRO A 88 8.57 -4.61 -13.06
C PRO A 88 8.81 -3.87 -11.75
N PHE A 89 7.73 -3.45 -11.08
CA PHE A 89 7.80 -2.87 -9.75
C PHE A 89 8.17 -3.95 -8.72
N THR A 90 9.45 -4.31 -8.68
CA THR A 90 10.03 -5.15 -7.62
C THR A 90 10.28 -4.28 -6.40
N ILE A 91 9.46 -4.45 -5.35
CA ILE A 91 9.77 -3.90 -4.03
C ILE A 91 10.98 -4.70 -3.51
N PRO A 92 12.16 -4.09 -3.31
CA PRO A 92 13.29 -4.80 -2.74
C PRO A 92 13.02 -5.06 -1.25
N GLY A 93 12.75 -6.32 -0.88
CA GLY A 93 12.62 -6.71 0.53
C GLY A 93 11.63 -7.83 0.85
N GLY A 94 11.53 -8.84 -0.02
CA GLY A 94 10.99 -10.16 0.35
C GLY A 94 12.05 -11.01 1.02
#